data_AF-A0A2E2L972-F1
#
_entry.id   AF-A0A2E2L972-F1
#
_cell.length_a   1.000
_cell.length_b   1.000
_cell.length_c   1.000
_cell.angle_alpha   90.00
_cell.angle_beta   90.00
_cell.angle_gamma   90.00
#
_symmetry.space_group_name_H-M   'P 1'
#
loop_
_entity.id
_entity.type
_entity.pdbx_description
1 polymer ?
#
loop_
_entity_poly.entity_id
_entity_poly.type
_entity_poly.pdbx_seq_one_letter_code
_entity_poly.pdbx_strand_id
1 'polypeptide(L)'
;MSVLPKQPAPVWMVVVTGCGAIILYAVLAALQILALNPLAAVPGAGLSEIYGGISQAGESPGIPLTLTVLGGGIVLALVLASVLLWNRATPLGAALAYLFMLALGAPALFIASFPSGMAVADTFLVSGGDHSGWSMALYLFSAVALTAAAALAIADAVRRRSDEDKPRDA
;
A
#
# COMPACT_ATOMS: atom_id res chain seq x y z
N MET A 1 31.10 -16.96 24.56
CA MET A 1 29.97 -16.03 24.35
C MET A 1 28.87 -16.79 23.62
N SER A 2 27.81 -17.21 24.31
CA SER A 2 26.67 -17.85 23.65
C SER A 2 25.91 -16.80 22.85
N VAL A 3 25.96 -16.92 21.53
CA VAL A 3 25.04 -16.19 20.66
C VAL A 3 23.69 -16.87 20.87
N LEU A 4 22.89 -16.37 21.83
CA LEU A 4 21.51 -16.81 21.98
C LEU A 4 20.82 -16.65 20.62
N PRO A 5 20.19 -17.70 20.07
CA PRO A 5 19.46 -17.58 18.81
C PRO A 5 18.41 -16.47 18.97
N LYS A 6 18.40 -15.49 18.06
CA LYS A 6 17.38 -14.43 18.04
C LYS A 6 16.01 -15.09 18.03
N GLN A 7 15.26 -14.91 19.11
CA GLN A 7 13.86 -15.33 19.19
C GLN A 7 13.12 -14.72 17.99
N PRO A 8 12.27 -15.48 17.28
CA PRO A 8 11.47 -14.93 16.20
C PRO A 8 10.61 -13.80 16.73
N ALA A 9 10.45 -12.72 15.94
CA ALA A 9 9.62 -11.59 16.34
C ALA A 9 8.20 -12.11 16.69
N PRO A 10 7.61 -11.67 17.81
CA PRO A 10 6.26 -12.08 18.16
C PRO A 10 5.27 -11.57 17.11
N VAL A 11 4.26 -12.37 16.78
CA VAL A 11 3.31 -12.08 15.68
C VAL A 11 2.65 -10.70 15.81
N TRP A 12 2.38 -10.24 17.03
CA TRP A 12 1.77 -8.93 17.27
C TRP A 12 2.66 -7.77 16.77
N MET A 13 3.99 -7.89 16.82
CA MET A 13 4.89 -6.86 16.26
C MET A 13 4.75 -6.79 14.74
N VAL A 14 4.64 -7.95 14.08
CA VAL A 14 4.42 -8.02 12.63
C VAL A 14 3.07 -7.41 12.26
N VAL A 15 2.03 -7.72 13.04
CA VAL A 15 0.68 -7.18 12.85
C VAL A 15 0.65 -5.67 13.01
N VAL A 16 1.21 -5.13 14.10
CA VAL A 16 1.26 -3.68 14.34
C VAL A 16 2.04 -2.97 13.23
N THR A 17 3.20 -3.52 12.84
CA THR A 17 4.05 -2.92 11.81
C THR A 17 3.37 -2.97 10.43
N GLY A 18 2.82 -4.12 10.05
CA GLY A 18 2.15 -4.30 8.76
C GLY A 18 0.88 -3.48 8.63
N CYS A 19 0.06 -3.45 9.69
CA CYS A 19 -1.14 -2.61 9.73
C CYS A 19 -0.79 -1.12 9.67
N GLY A 20 0.20 -0.68 10.46
CA GLY A 20 0.70 0.68 10.44
C GLY A 20 1.25 1.09 9.07
N ALA A 21 1.98 0.21 8.39
CA ALA A 21 2.49 0.46 7.05
C ALA A 21 1.37 0.64 6.01
N ILE A 22 0.29 -0.16 6.08
CA ILE A 22 -0.86 0.00 5.17
C ILE A 22 -1.61 1.31 5.44
N ILE A 23 -1.84 1.64 6.71
CA ILE A 23 -2.51 2.91 7.08
C ILE A 23 -1.68 4.09 6.56
N LEU A 24 -0.37 4.07 6.81
CA LEU A 24 0.52 5.12 6.32
C LEU A 24 0.52 5.21 4.80
N TYR A 25 0.61 4.08 4.09
CA TYR A 25 0.53 4.03 2.63
C TYR A 25 -0.78 4.66 2.13
N ALA A 26 -1.92 4.30 2.72
CA ALA A 26 -3.24 4.81 2.34
C ALA A 26 -3.36 6.33 2.59
N VAL A 27 -2.85 6.83 3.72
CA VAL A 27 -2.85 8.27 4.01
C VAL A 27 -1.96 9.04 3.04
N LEU A 28 -0.76 8.54 2.76
CA LEU A 28 0.15 9.16 1.78
C LEU A 28 -0.44 9.11 0.37
N ALA A 29 -1.09 8.02 -0.02
CA ALA A 29 -1.80 7.91 -1.29
C ALA A 29 -2.96 8.92 -1.38
N ALA A 30 -3.74 9.10 -0.32
CA ALA A 30 -4.83 10.07 -0.29
C ALA A 30 -4.30 11.52 -0.40
N LEU A 31 -3.25 11.86 0.36
CA LEU A 31 -2.58 13.16 0.27
C LEU A 31 -2.01 13.40 -1.13
N GLN A 32 -1.42 12.38 -1.71
CA GLN A 32 -0.88 12.43 -3.06
C GLN A 32 -1.97 12.72 -4.09
N ILE A 33 -3.08 11.96 -4.06
CA ILE A 33 -4.17 12.07 -5.03
C ILE A 33 -4.92 13.40 -4.87
N LEU A 34 -5.24 13.78 -3.63
CA LEU A 34 -6.17 14.88 -3.36
C LEU A 34 -5.49 16.23 -3.14
N ALA A 35 -4.18 16.27 -2.86
CA ALA A 35 -3.50 17.53 -2.57
C ALA A 35 -2.26 17.73 -3.43
N LEU A 36 -1.28 16.83 -3.33
CA LEU A 36 0.03 17.05 -3.93
C LEU A 36 -0.02 17.01 -5.46
N ASN A 37 -0.73 16.03 -6.04
CA ASN A 37 -0.85 15.92 -7.48
C ASN A 37 -1.62 17.08 -8.12
N PRO A 38 -2.81 17.49 -7.62
CA PRO A 38 -3.51 18.65 -8.16
C PRO A 38 -2.70 19.95 -8.08
N LEU A 39 -2.03 20.20 -6.94
CA LEU A 39 -1.18 21.38 -6.76
C LEU A 39 0.02 21.38 -7.72
N ALA A 40 0.61 20.21 -7.99
CA ALA A 40 1.70 20.09 -8.95
C ALA A 40 1.22 20.23 -10.41
N ALA A 41 -0.01 19.78 -10.70
CA ALA A 41 -0.60 19.84 -12.03
C ALA A 41 -1.02 21.26 -12.44
N VAL A 42 -1.39 22.11 -11.49
CA VAL A 42 -1.80 23.51 -11.74
C VAL A 42 -0.93 24.48 -10.91
N PRO A 43 0.31 24.76 -11.36
CA PRO A 43 1.22 25.61 -10.60
C PRO A 43 0.66 27.02 -10.40
N GLY A 44 0.71 27.51 -9.15
CA GLY A 44 0.26 28.86 -8.80
C GLY A 44 -1.20 28.97 -8.38
N ALA A 45 -2.01 27.89 -8.52
CA ALA A 45 -3.38 27.84 -8.00
C ALA A 45 -3.44 27.20 -6.60
N GLY A 46 -4.39 27.65 -5.78
CA GLY A 46 -4.74 27.00 -4.52
C GLY A 46 -5.67 25.80 -4.70
N LEU A 47 -5.71 24.86 -3.75
CA LEU A 47 -6.61 23.69 -3.82
C LEU A 47 -8.09 24.08 -3.94
N SER A 48 -8.53 25.14 -3.26
CA SER A 48 -9.90 25.64 -3.35
C SER A 48 -10.24 26.16 -4.75
N GLU A 49 -9.28 26.79 -5.42
CA GLU A 49 -9.43 27.28 -6.79
C GLU A 49 -9.49 26.11 -7.77
N ILE A 50 -8.63 25.10 -7.59
CA ILE A 50 -8.61 23.90 -8.41
C ILE A 50 -9.95 23.14 -8.30
N TYR A 51 -10.41 22.87 -7.07
CA TYR A 51 -11.69 22.18 -6.87
C TYR A 51 -12.89 23.03 -7.28
N GLY A 52 -12.80 24.35 -7.14
CA GLY A 52 -13.79 25.28 -7.68
C GLY A 52 -13.86 25.21 -9.21
N GLY A 53 -12.72 25.15 -9.89
CA GLY A 53 -12.63 24.99 -11.34
C GLY A 53 -13.23 23.67 -11.81
N ILE A 54 -12.87 22.55 -11.14
CA ILE A 54 -13.42 21.22 -11.42
C ILE A 54 -14.95 21.24 -11.30
N SER A 55 -15.48 21.82 -10.22
CA SER A 55 -16.92 21.92 -10.03
C SER A 55 -17.61 22.81 -11.07
N GLN A 56 -16.97 23.89 -11.52
CA GLN A 56 -17.50 24.77 -12.56
C GLN A 56 -17.49 24.12 -13.94
N ALA A 57 -16.52 23.23 -14.20
CA ALA A 57 -16.45 22.43 -15.41
C ALA A 57 -17.47 21.27 -15.44
N GLY A 58 -18.20 21.03 -14.33
CA GLY A 58 -19.13 19.90 -14.20
C GLY A 58 -18.44 18.57 -13.94
N GLU A 59 -17.13 18.60 -13.64
CA GLU A 59 -16.31 17.42 -13.35
C GLU A 59 -16.40 17.01 -11.87
N SER A 60 -16.03 15.76 -11.59
CA SER A 60 -15.98 15.23 -10.22
C SER A 60 -14.55 15.01 -9.77
N PRO A 61 -14.13 15.55 -8.60
CA PRO A 61 -12.76 15.38 -8.11
C PRO A 61 -12.42 13.94 -7.69
N GLY A 62 -13.36 12.99 -7.78
CA GLY A 62 -13.11 11.58 -7.48
C GLY A 62 -13.05 11.22 -6.00
N ILE A 63 -13.24 12.19 -5.09
CA ILE A 63 -13.11 12.01 -3.63
C ILE A 63 -13.83 10.76 -3.11
N PRO A 64 -15.10 10.48 -3.45
CA PRO A 64 -15.79 9.30 -2.93
C PRO A 64 -15.11 7.99 -3.30
N LEU A 65 -14.64 7.85 -4.55
CA LEU A 65 -13.94 6.64 -4.99
C LEU A 65 -12.58 6.51 -4.29
N THR A 66 -11.82 7.61 -4.23
CA THR A 66 -10.52 7.64 -3.54
C THR A 66 -10.64 7.20 -2.09
N LEU A 67 -11.60 7.76 -1.35
CA LEU A 67 -11.83 7.40 0.06
C LEU A 67 -12.34 5.97 0.21
N THR A 68 -13.20 5.50 -0.70
CA THR A 68 -13.73 4.12 -0.64
C THR A 68 -12.63 3.09 -0.86
N VAL A 69 -11.78 3.29 -1.88
CA VAL A 69 -10.70 2.34 -2.21
C VAL A 69 -9.63 2.33 -1.12
N LEU A 70 -9.14 3.50 -0.72
CA LEU A 70 -8.06 3.59 0.27
C LEU A 70 -8.57 3.26 1.69
N GLY A 71 -9.76 3.72 2.05
CA GLY A 71 -10.42 3.38 3.30
C GLY A 71 -10.76 1.89 3.38
N GLY A 72 -11.19 1.28 2.28
CA GLY A 72 -11.38 -0.17 2.18
C GLY A 72 -10.11 -0.95 2.47
N GLY A 73 -8.96 -0.48 1.98
CA GLY A 73 -7.65 -1.03 2.32
C GLY A 73 -7.33 -0.98 3.82
N ILE A 74 -7.65 0.13 4.50
CA ILE A 74 -7.48 0.25 5.95
C ILE A 74 -8.39 -0.75 6.70
N VAL A 75 -9.67 -0.83 6.32
CA VAL A 75 -10.62 -1.77 6.92
C VAL A 75 -10.14 -3.21 6.75
N LEU A 76 -9.72 -3.58 5.54
CA LEU A 76 -9.16 -4.91 5.26
C LEU A 76 -7.91 -5.20 6.12
N ALA A 77 -7.06 -4.20 6.38
CA ALA A 77 -5.86 -4.39 7.20
C ALA A 77 -6.19 -4.66 8.67
N LEU A 78 -7.25 -4.02 9.18
CA LEU A 78 -7.76 -4.24 10.53
C LEU A 78 -8.46 -5.60 10.68
N VAL A 79 -9.23 -6.00 9.67
CA VAL A 79 -9.83 -7.35 9.61
C VAL A 79 -8.72 -8.40 9.56
N LEU A 80 -7.72 -8.20 8.71
CA LEU A 80 -6.56 -9.09 8.62
C LEU A 80 -5.80 -9.18 9.95
N ALA A 81 -5.56 -8.04 10.62
CA ALA A 81 -4.94 -8.00 11.95
C ALA A 81 -5.71 -8.88 12.94
N SER A 82 -7.04 -8.73 12.95
CA SER A 82 -7.94 -9.48 13.83
C SER A 82 -7.87 -10.98 13.56
N VAL A 83 -7.92 -11.38 12.29
CA VAL A 83 -7.84 -12.79 11.85
C VAL A 83 -6.49 -13.41 12.21
N LEU A 84 -5.37 -12.69 11.99
CA LEU A 84 -4.02 -13.18 12.26
C LEU A 84 -3.78 -13.38 13.77
N LEU A 85 -4.25 -12.45 14.59
CA LEU A 85 -4.13 -12.54 16.05
C LEU A 85 -5.05 -13.63 16.65
N TRP A 86 -6.30 -13.69 16.19
CA TRP A 86 -7.27 -14.68 16.66
C TRP A 86 -6.81 -16.12 16.37
N ASN A 87 -6.29 -16.36 15.17
CA ASN A 87 -5.84 -17.69 14.75
C ASN A 87 -4.39 -18.00 15.15
N ARG A 88 -3.72 -17.12 15.92
CA ARG A 88 -2.32 -17.27 16.33
C ARG A 88 -1.40 -17.60 15.16
N ALA A 89 -1.54 -16.83 14.08
CA ALA A 89 -0.77 -17.02 12.86
C ALA A 89 0.74 -17.00 13.15
N THR A 90 1.51 -17.69 12.30
CA THR A 90 2.97 -17.60 12.38
C THR A 90 3.42 -16.19 11.98
N PRO A 91 4.52 -15.66 12.55
CA PRO A 91 5.07 -14.37 12.15
C PRO A 91 5.36 -14.27 10.65
N LEU A 92 5.81 -15.37 10.04
CA LEU A 92 6.05 -15.46 8.59
C LEU A 92 4.74 -15.34 7.79
N GLY A 93 3.69 -16.07 8.18
CA GLY A 93 2.39 -15.99 7.52
C GLY A 93 1.77 -14.59 7.60
N ALA A 94 1.87 -13.95 8.76
CA ALA A 94 1.46 -12.56 8.95
C ALA A 94 2.25 -11.60 8.04
N ALA A 95 3.58 -11.75 7.96
CA ALA A 95 4.44 -10.91 7.13
C ALA A 95 4.09 -11.04 5.65
N LEU A 96 3.91 -12.28 5.15
CA LEU A 96 3.52 -12.53 3.76
C LEU A 96 2.16 -11.92 3.42
N ALA A 97 1.17 -12.01 4.33
CA ALA A 97 -0.14 -11.43 4.13
C ALA A 97 -0.09 -9.90 4.01
N TYR A 98 0.66 -9.23 4.90
CA TYR A 98 0.81 -7.77 4.84
C TYR A 98 1.63 -7.30 3.64
N LEU A 99 2.71 -8.01 3.27
CA LEU A 99 3.50 -7.67 2.09
C LEU A 99 2.69 -7.82 0.80
N PHE A 100 1.87 -8.88 0.70
CA PHE A 100 0.97 -9.05 -0.44
C PHE A 100 -0.07 -7.92 -0.50
N MET A 101 -0.64 -7.54 0.64
CA MET A 101 -1.58 -6.44 0.70
C MET A 101 -0.95 -5.08 0.33
N LEU A 102 0.31 -4.82 0.73
CA LEU A 102 1.07 -3.66 0.30
C LEU A 102 1.40 -3.68 -1.20
N ALA A 103 1.63 -4.85 -1.79
CA ALA A 103 1.78 -5.00 -3.24
C ALA A 103 0.49 -4.62 -3.99
N LEU A 104 -0.68 -4.96 -3.45
CA LEU A 104 -1.98 -4.52 -3.96
C LEU A 104 -2.21 -3.00 -3.78
N GLY A 105 -1.35 -2.30 -3.05
CA GLY A 105 -1.35 -0.85 -2.96
C GLY A 105 -1.16 -0.15 -4.31
N ALA A 106 -0.42 -0.75 -5.26
CA ALA A 106 -0.23 -0.20 -6.59
C ALA A 106 -1.53 -0.17 -7.43
N PRO A 107 -2.24 -1.29 -7.65
CA PRO A 107 -3.52 -1.25 -8.36
C PRO A 107 -4.57 -0.42 -7.60
N ALA A 108 -4.58 -0.44 -6.26
CA ALA A 108 -5.45 0.42 -5.47
C ALA A 108 -5.17 1.91 -5.72
N LEU A 109 -3.89 2.30 -5.74
CA LEU A 109 -3.46 3.68 -6.05
C LEU A 109 -3.94 4.11 -7.43
N PHE A 110 -3.74 3.27 -8.45
CA PHE A 110 -4.18 3.55 -9.82
C PHE A 110 -5.69 3.78 -9.90
N ILE A 111 -6.49 2.87 -9.34
CA ILE A 111 -7.96 2.97 -9.35
C ILE A 111 -8.41 4.21 -8.58
N ALA A 112 -7.81 4.49 -7.42
CA ALA A 112 -8.17 5.62 -6.57
C ALA A 112 -7.78 6.98 -7.17
N SER A 113 -6.69 7.04 -7.94
CA SER A 113 -6.18 8.28 -8.53
C SER A 113 -6.88 8.65 -9.84
N PHE A 114 -7.42 7.65 -10.55
CA PHE A 114 -7.87 7.82 -11.93
C PHE A 114 -8.90 8.95 -12.12
N PRO A 115 -10.01 9.03 -11.35
CA PRO A 115 -11.00 10.08 -11.58
C PRO A 115 -10.46 11.47 -11.25
N SER A 116 -9.63 11.58 -10.20
CA SER A 116 -9.03 12.86 -9.82
C SER A 116 -8.05 13.36 -10.90
N GLY A 117 -7.24 12.46 -11.47
CA GLY A 117 -6.34 12.79 -12.58
C GLY A 117 -7.09 13.25 -13.83
N MET A 118 -8.16 12.54 -14.21
CA MET A 118 -9.01 12.92 -15.35
C MET A 118 -9.70 14.27 -15.14
N ALA A 119 -10.30 14.49 -13.97
CA ALA A 119 -10.98 15.75 -13.68
C ALA A 119 -10.03 16.96 -13.76
N VAL A 120 -8.80 16.83 -13.27
CA VAL A 120 -7.79 17.88 -13.40
C VAL A 120 -7.35 18.06 -14.86
N ALA A 121 -7.13 16.96 -15.59
CA ALA A 121 -6.74 16.99 -17.00
C ALA A 121 -7.79 17.70 -17.86
N ASP A 122 -9.06 17.33 -17.70
CA ASP A 122 -10.16 17.85 -18.51
C ASP A 122 -10.49 19.31 -18.16
N THR A 123 -10.33 19.70 -16.89
CA THR A 123 -10.59 21.08 -16.44
C THR A 123 -9.47 22.05 -16.86
N PHE A 124 -8.21 21.65 -16.73
CA PHE A 124 -7.05 22.54 -16.89
C PHE A 124 -6.22 22.26 -18.15
N LEU A 125 -6.68 21.34 -19.01
CA LEU A 125 -6.00 20.94 -20.25
C LEU A 125 -4.55 20.47 -20.03
N VAL A 126 -4.35 19.76 -18.92
CA VAL A 126 -3.07 19.15 -18.54
C VAL A 126 -3.14 17.63 -18.72
N SER A 127 -2.03 16.92 -18.51
CA SER A 127 -2.08 15.46 -18.53
C SER A 127 -2.87 14.92 -17.33
N GLY A 128 -3.45 13.72 -17.42
CA GLY A 128 -4.09 13.04 -16.28
C GLY A 128 -3.11 12.28 -15.38
N GLY A 129 -1.81 12.41 -15.65
CA GLY A 129 -0.75 11.65 -14.98
C GLY A 129 -0.34 12.21 -13.62
N ASP A 130 0.72 11.61 -13.06
CA ASP A 130 1.40 12.14 -11.88
C ASP A 130 2.30 13.32 -12.25
N HIS A 131 2.07 14.46 -11.62
CA HIS A 131 2.85 15.70 -11.76
C HIS A 131 3.78 15.92 -10.56
N SER A 132 3.51 15.26 -9.43
CA SER A 132 4.23 15.47 -8.18
C SER A 132 5.44 14.52 -7.98
N GLY A 133 5.45 13.38 -8.68
CA GLY A 133 6.43 12.31 -8.52
C GLY A 133 6.21 11.39 -7.31
N TRP A 134 5.27 11.70 -6.41
CA TRP A 134 4.99 10.88 -5.23
C TRP A 134 4.29 9.55 -5.55
N SER A 135 3.52 9.49 -6.65
CA SER A 135 2.91 8.23 -7.07
C SER A 135 4.00 7.22 -7.42
N MET A 136 5.12 7.66 -8.01
CA MET A 136 6.27 6.80 -8.30
C MET A 136 6.86 6.18 -7.04
N ALA A 137 7.00 6.96 -5.96
CA ALA A 137 7.50 6.45 -4.68
C ALA A 137 6.57 5.38 -4.09
N LEU A 138 5.25 5.59 -4.18
CA LEU A 138 4.25 4.62 -3.72
C LEU A 138 4.24 3.34 -4.57
N TYR A 139 4.32 3.48 -5.90
CA TYR A 139 4.46 2.32 -6.80
C TYR A 139 5.73 1.52 -6.52
N LEU A 140 6.86 2.19 -6.28
CA LEU A 140 8.10 1.53 -5.92
C LEU A 140 7.99 0.80 -4.59
N PHE A 141 7.30 1.39 -3.60
CA PHE A 141 7.06 0.74 -2.32
C PHE A 141 6.24 -0.55 -2.48
N SER A 142 5.17 -0.52 -3.28
CA SER A 142 4.39 -1.72 -3.61
C SER A 142 5.22 -2.76 -4.37
N ALA A 143 6.09 -2.33 -5.29
CA ALA A 143 6.99 -3.24 -6.01
C ALA A 143 7.99 -3.92 -5.05
N VAL A 144 8.60 -3.16 -4.13
CA VAL A 144 9.49 -3.70 -3.10
C VAL A 144 8.75 -4.69 -2.20
N ALA A 145 7.51 -4.38 -1.81
CA ALA A 145 6.69 -5.29 -1.01
C ALA A 145 6.40 -6.60 -1.74
N LEU A 146 6.11 -6.55 -3.05
CA LEU A 146 5.91 -7.73 -3.88
C LEU A 146 7.19 -8.57 -3.99
N THR A 147 8.33 -7.92 -4.26
CA THR A 147 9.63 -8.60 -4.32
C THR A 147 9.99 -9.25 -2.99
N ALA A 148 9.74 -8.57 -1.86
CA ALA A 148 9.97 -9.10 -0.53
C ALA A 148 9.05 -10.30 -0.23
N ALA A 149 7.77 -10.24 -0.61
CA ALA A 149 6.85 -11.36 -0.45
C ALA A 149 7.33 -12.59 -1.23
N ALA A 150 7.72 -12.41 -2.50
CA ALA A 150 8.25 -13.49 -3.34
C ALA A 150 9.54 -14.06 -2.77
N ALA A 151 10.49 -13.22 -2.38
CA ALA A 151 11.77 -13.65 -1.81
C ALA A 151 11.58 -14.45 -0.51
N LEU A 152 10.69 -13.99 0.39
CA LEU A 152 10.38 -14.69 1.64
C LEU A 152 9.68 -16.03 1.40
N ALA A 153 8.72 -16.09 0.47
CA ALA A 153 8.03 -17.34 0.14
C ALA A 153 8.99 -18.38 -0.48
N ILE A 154 9.87 -17.95 -1.38
CA ILE A 154 10.89 -18.82 -1.98
C ILE A 154 11.88 -19.30 -0.92
N ALA A 155 12.37 -18.41 -0.05
CA ALA A 155 13.30 -18.78 1.02
C ALA A 155 12.70 -19.80 1.99
N ASP A 156 11.42 -19.66 2.36
CA ASP A 156 10.71 -20.62 3.19
C ASP A 156 10.58 -21.99 2.49
N ALA A 157 10.20 -22.00 1.22
CA ALA A 157 10.07 -23.23 0.44
C ALA A 157 11.40 -23.98 0.30
N VAL A 158 12.52 -23.26 0.10
CA VAL A 158 13.86 -23.86 0.03
C VAL A 158 14.27 -24.46 1.37
N ARG A 159 14.02 -23.76 2.49
CA ARG A 159 14.36 -24.26 3.84
C ARG A 159 13.62 -25.56 4.17
N ARG A 160 12.32 -25.61 3.91
CA ARG A 160 11.50 -26.81 4.15
C ARG A 160 12.02 -28.03 3.39
N ARG A 161 12.43 -27.85 2.12
CA ARG A 161 13.02 -28.94 1.32
C ARG A 161 14.33 -29.45 1.91
N SER A 162 15.20 -28.56 2.39
CA SER A 162 16.46 -28.97 3.03
C SER A 162 16.23 -29.72 4.35
N ASP A 163 15.19 -29.38 5.09
CA ASP A 163 14.82 -30.08 6.33
C ASP A 163 14.22 -31.48 6.05
N GLU A 164 13.48 -31.64 4.95
CA GLU A 164 12.94 -32.92 4.49
C GLU A 164 14.04 -33.89 3.98
N ASP A 165 15.10 -33.37 3.37
CA ASP A 165 16.20 -34.16 2.80
C ASP A 165 17.27 -34.56 3.83
N LYS A 166 17.16 -34.05 5.07
CA LYS A 166 18.07 -34.42 6.16
C LYS A 166 17.74 -35.85 6.64
N PRO A 167 18.70 -36.79 6.66
CA PRO A 167 18.44 -38.15 7.13
C PRO A 167 17.87 -38.10 8.55
N ARG A 168 16.71 -38.74 8.74
CA ARG A 168 16.10 -38.95 10.06
C ARG A 168 16.91 -40.05 10.73
N ASP A 169 18.06 -39.69 11.29
CA ASP A 169 18.85 -40.63 12.07
C ASP A 169 18.00 -41.18 13.22
N ALA A 170 18.05 -42.51 13.34
CA ALA A 170 17.21 -43.41 14.13
C ALA A 170 17.34 -43.24 15.65
#